data_AF-A0A2T3YYE0-F1
#
_entry.id   AF-A0A2T3YYE0-F1
#
_cell.length_a   1.000
_cell.length_b   1.000
_cell.length_c   1.000
_cell.angle_alpha   90.00
_cell.angle_beta   90.00
_cell.angle_gamma   90.00
#
_symmetry.space_group_name_H-M   'P 1'
#
loop_
_entity.id
_entity.type
_entity.pdbx_description
1 polymer ?
#
loop_
_entity_poly.entity_id
_entity_poly.type
_entity_poly.pdbx_seq_one_letter_code
_entity_poly.pdbx_strand_id
1 'polypeptide(L)'
;MNLWLLAFAALDAVPKVLGQDAGSADASALQAVAEMPPCARECLVKSISKSPCDLTNTTCVCTNPTLQQAMQACVLQSCTIKQALSTMNLTAVGCDQPIRDRSRSYVILNDVFGTVSGIFVLQRIAYKLWSNVGLGGDDWMAVSTILVGIPSTVIGVYKVSDHGLGRDIWTLTPSQITNFGLYFWIMEILYFLEVSMLKLSLLLFYIRIFPGKSVRGLLWATFAACSAFGISFALVAVFQCTPVKFYWEKWDGEHKGTCLNINSIAWSNAAISIAIDIWVLAIPLWQLKSLNLDWRRKVGVGMMFCIGAFVTVVSILRLRSLIKFGSDSLNPTWDFFDVSVWSVVEINTGLVCVCLPSLRVLLVRLFPKLQGTTERYGRSSRRNRSSNKRASRLPLGHSAGSQVDRSHSHPDIGPNRIAYQRSYTVEYGDTDEVQLVSIHDKQSAKSDARSDIS
;
A
#
# COMPACT_ATOMS: atom_id res chain seq x y z
N MET A 1 -25.45 -16.89 -9.06
CA MET A 1 -24.46 -16.23 -8.19
C MET A 1 -25.23 -15.51 -7.08
N ASN A 2 -25.83 -16.31 -6.19
CA ASN A 2 -26.62 -15.89 -5.03
C ASN A 2 -25.86 -16.31 -3.75
N LEU A 3 -26.26 -15.73 -2.61
CA LEU A 3 -25.99 -16.15 -1.22
C LEU A 3 -24.92 -15.44 -0.36
N TRP A 4 -24.57 -14.17 -0.60
CA TRP A 4 -23.84 -13.37 0.42
C TRP A 4 -24.45 -11.99 0.76
N LEU A 5 -25.56 -11.61 0.10
CA LEU A 5 -26.27 -10.35 0.38
C LEU A 5 -27.28 -10.43 1.55
N LEU A 6 -27.40 -11.57 2.23
CA LEU A 6 -28.34 -11.76 3.35
C LEU A 6 -27.66 -11.70 4.74
N ALA A 7 -26.37 -11.37 4.83
CA ALA A 7 -25.63 -11.37 6.10
C ALA A 7 -25.39 -9.98 6.73
N PHE A 8 -25.90 -8.89 6.15
CA PHE A 8 -25.84 -7.54 6.75
C PHE A 8 -27.22 -6.86 6.87
N ALA A 9 -28.29 -7.66 6.85
CA ALA A 9 -29.66 -7.20 7.09
C ALA A 9 -30.16 -7.48 8.52
N ALA A 10 -29.27 -7.77 9.48
CA ALA A 10 -29.62 -7.97 10.88
C ALA A 10 -28.56 -7.33 11.77
N LEU A 11 -28.98 -6.42 12.66
CA LEU A 11 -28.21 -5.39 13.41
C LEU A 11 -28.07 -4.10 12.56
N ASP A 12 -29.10 -3.29 12.35
CA ASP A 12 -29.82 -2.49 13.35
C ASP A 12 -31.32 -2.40 13.06
N ALA A 13 -32.05 -3.49 13.35
CA ALA A 13 -33.49 -3.42 13.57
C ALA A 13 -33.72 -3.21 15.08
N VAL A 14 -33.64 -1.94 15.52
CA VAL A 14 -34.29 -1.52 16.77
C VAL A 14 -35.40 -0.57 16.39
N PRO A 15 -36.68 -0.94 16.60
CA PRO A 15 -37.78 -0.02 16.46
C PRO A 15 -37.79 0.89 17.70
N LYS A 16 -37.43 2.15 17.51
CA LYS A 16 -37.93 3.23 18.37
C LYS A 16 -38.90 4.08 17.56
N VAL A 17 -39.98 3.45 17.13
CA VAL A 17 -41.23 4.15 16.85
C VAL A 17 -41.90 4.35 18.20
N LEU A 18 -41.67 5.50 18.83
CA LEU A 18 -42.57 6.08 19.82
C LEU A 18 -42.45 7.61 19.75
N GLY A 19 -43.46 8.23 19.13
CA GLY A 19 -43.86 9.61 19.37
C GLY A 19 -43.03 10.70 18.68
N GLN A 20 -43.25 10.93 17.39
CA GLN A 20 -43.10 12.28 16.82
C GLN A 20 -44.39 12.64 16.08
N ASP A 21 -44.88 13.83 16.41
CA ASP A 21 -46.18 14.36 16.03
C ASP A 21 -46.36 14.36 14.50
N ALA A 22 -47.42 13.70 14.02
CA ALA A 22 -47.83 13.78 12.60
C ALA A 22 -48.02 15.24 12.12
N GLY A 23 -48.23 16.19 13.04
CA GLY A 23 -48.34 17.61 12.73
C GLY A 23 -47.03 18.34 12.41
N SER A 24 -45.86 17.81 12.78
CA SER A 24 -44.57 18.48 12.50
C SER A 24 -43.98 18.12 11.13
N ALA A 25 -44.20 16.89 10.64
CA ALA A 25 -43.71 16.42 9.35
C ALA A 25 -44.41 17.11 8.17
N ASP A 26 -45.72 17.37 8.30
CA ASP A 26 -46.50 18.06 7.26
C ASP A 26 -46.14 19.56 7.21
N ALA A 27 -45.83 20.18 8.35
CA ALA A 27 -45.36 21.57 8.40
C ALA A 27 -43.96 21.73 7.77
N SER A 28 -43.03 20.82 8.04
CA SER A 28 -41.68 20.85 7.44
C SER A 28 -41.70 20.56 5.94
N ALA A 29 -42.57 19.66 5.46
CA ALA A 29 -42.72 19.36 4.04
C ALA A 29 -43.33 20.53 3.27
N LEU A 30 -44.35 21.20 3.81
CA LEU A 30 -44.95 22.39 3.20
C LEU A 30 -43.96 23.56 3.14
N GLN A 31 -43.15 23.73 4.19
CA GLN A 31 -42.09 24.74 4.20
C GLN A 31 -41.00 24.42 3.17
N ALA A 32 -40.58 23.15 3.06
CA ALA A 32 -39.62 22.71 2.05
C ALA A 32 -40.12 23.00 0.63
N VAL A 33 -41.40 22.77 0.33
CA VAL A 33 -42.02 23.10 -0.97
C VAL A 33 -42.07 24.60 -1.23
N ALA A 34 -42.30 25.43 -0.20
CA ALA A 34 -42.33 26.88 -0.33
C ALA A 34 -40.96 27.47 -0.70
N GLU A 35 -39.88 26.88 -0.18
CA GLU A 35 -38.49 27.29 -0.43
C GLU A 35 -37.91 26.72 -1.74
N MET A 36 -38.63 25.82 -2.42
CA MET A 36 -38.17 25.23 -3.69
C MET A 36 -38.08 26.28 -4.82
N PRO A 37 -37.05 26.16 -5.69
CA PRO A 37 -36.95 26.97 -6.91
C PRO A 37 -38.19 26.82 -7.81
N PRO A 38 -38.56 27.86 -8.59
CA PRO A 38 -39.73 27.80 -9.48
C PRO A 38 -39.74 26.60 -10.43
N CYS A 39 -38.59 26.29 -11.05
CA CYS A 39 -38.43 25.15 -11.96
C CYS A 39 -38.73 23.81 -11.26
N ALA A 40 -38.33 23.66 -9.99
CA ALA A 40 -38.55 22.44 -9.23
C ALA A 40 -40.02 22.28 -8.82
N ARG A 41 -40.70 23.38 -8.50
CA ARG A 41 -42.15 23.37 -8.20
C ARG A 41 -42.97 22.95 -9.41
N GLU A 42 -42.63 23.44 -10.60
CA GLU A 42 -43.27 23.00 -11.85
C GLU A 42 -43.06 21.51 -12.11
N CYS A 43 -41.84 21.02 -11.89
CA CYS A 43 -41.53 19.59 -11.98
C CYS A 43 -42.32 18.76 -10.96
N LEU A 44 -42.44 19.23 -9.73
CA LEU A 44 -43.19 18.56 -8.66
C LEU A 44 -44.67 18.41 -9.05
N VAL A 45 -45.33 19.52 -9.43
CA VAL A 45 -46.75 19.51 -9.83
C VAL A 45 -46.98 18.61 -11.06
N LYS A 46 -46.10 18.69 -12.06
CA LYS A 46 -46.16 17.86 -13.26
C LYS A 46 -45.96 16.37 -12.99
N SER A 47 -45.12 16.03 -12.00
CA SER A 47 -44.85 14.64 -11.64
C SER A 47 -45.97 14.07 -10.75
N ILE A 48 -46.51 14.89 -9.84
CA ILE A 48 -47.62 14.51 -8.95
C ILE A 48 -48.90 14.27 -9.73
N SER A 49 -49.26 15.14 -10.68
CA SER A 49 -50.43 14.97 -11.56
C SER A 49 -50.43 13.68 -12.39
N LYS A 50 -49.27 13.05 -12.56
CA LYS A 50 -49.10 11.76 -13.25
C LYS A 50 -48.94 10.57 -12.28
N SER A 51 -48.97 10.84 -10.98
CA SER A 51 -48.76 9.86 -9.92
C SER A 51 -50.06 9.63 -9.13
N PRO A 52 -50.19 8.51 -8.41
CA PRO A 52 -51.30 8.29 -7.50
C PRO A 52 -51.17 9.07 -6.17
N CYS A 53 -50.09 9.83 -5.97
CA CYS A 53 -49.86 10.59 -4.75
C CYS A 53 -50.53 11.97 -4.83
N ASP A 54 -51.01 12.45 -3.68
CA ASP A 54 -51.47 13.85 -3.51
C ASP A 54 -50.36 14.70 -2.88
N LEU A 55 -50.36 16.01 -3.13
CA LEU A 55 -49.43 17.00 -2.59
C LEU A 55 -49.44 17.04 -1.05
N THR A 56 -50.58 16.73 -0.44
CA THR A 56 -50.76 16.69 1.02
C THR A 56 -50.22 15.41 1.65
N ASN A 57 -50.05 14.34 0.87
CA ASN A 57 -49.59 13.04 1.36
C ASN A 57 -48.07 12.95 1.26
N THR A 58 -47.40 13.55 2.24
CA THR A 58 -45.94 13.58 2.40
C THR A 58 -45.32 12.18 2.34
N THR A 59 -45.97 11.19 2.98
CA THR A 59 -45.49 9.80 2.99
C THR A 59 -45.48 9.18 1.58
N CYS A 60 -46.53 9.39 0.78
CA CYS A 60 -46.58 8.90 -0.60
C CYS A 60 -45.51 9.55 -1.47
N VAL A 61 -45.34 10.88 -1.34
CA VAL A 61 -44.34 11.64 -2.10
C VAL A 61 -42.92 11.15 -1.80
N CYS A 62 -42.63 10.86 -0.53
CA CYS A 62 -41.30 10.45 -0.07
C CYS A 62 -40.98 8.96 -0.29
N THR A 63 -41.96 8.10 -0.53
CA THR A 63 -41.75 6.64 -0.65
C THR A 63 -41.95 6.10 -2.06
N ASN A 64 -42.59 6.84 -2.96
CA ASN A 64 -42.90 6.36 -4.30
C ASN A 64 -41.70 6.50 -5.26
N PRO A 65 -41.06 5.39 -5.70
CA PRO A 65 -39.84 5.44 -6.50
C PRO A 65 -40.08 5.98 -7.92
N THR A 66 -41.24 5.72 -8.51
CA THR A 66 -41.59 6.19 -9.86
C THR A 66 -41.74 7.70 -9.87
N LEU A 67 -42.38 8.26 -8.82
CA LEU A 67 -42.51 9.70 -8.64
C LEU A 67 -41.15 10.36 -8.43
N GLN A 68 -40.30 9.79 -7.56
CA GLN A 68 -38.95 10.31 -7.30
C GLN A 68 -38.09 10.32 -8.57
N GLN A 69 -38.11 9.25 -9.36
CA GLN A 69 -37.36 9.17 -10.62
C GLN A 69 -37.88 10.18 -11.65
N ALA A 70 -39.20 10.33 -11.78
CA ALA A 70 -39.80 11.30 -12.70
C ALA A 70 -39.47 12.74 -12.29
N MET A 71 -39.56 13.05 -11.00
CA MET A 71 -39.20 14.35 -10.45
C MET A 71 -37.71 14.64 -10.68
N GLN A 72 -36.84 13.70 -10.36
CA GLN A 72 -35.39 13.82 -10.56
C GLN A 72 -35.06 14.06 -12.03
N ALA A 73 -35.63 13.27 -12.96
CA ALA A 73 -35.42 13.45 -14.38
C ALA A 73 -35.89 14.83 -14.87
N CYS A 74 -37.02 15.33 -14.38
CA CYS A 74 -37.52 16.66 -14.71
C CYS A 74 -36.61 17.77 -14.17
N VAL A 75 -36.20 17.68 -12.91
CA VAL A 75 -35.34 18.69 -12.26
C VAL A 75 -33.98 18.76 -12.96
N LEU A 76 -33.37 17.63 -13.30
CA LEU A 76 -32.10 17.59 -14.03
C LEU A 76 -32.19 18.18 -15.44
N GLN A 77 -33.38 18.20 -16.05
CA GLN A 77 -33.61 18.78 -17.38
C GLN A 77 -33.99 20.26 -17.34
N SER A 78 -34.72 20.70 -16.31
CA SER A 78 -35.37 22.03 -16.28
C SER A 78 -34.75 23.01 -15.29
N CYS A 79 -33.93 22.55 -14.34
CA CYS A 79 -33.28 23.40 -13.33
C CYS A 79 -31.76 23.48 -13.55
N THR A 80 -31.13 24.53 -13.02
CA THR A 80 -29.66 24.57 -12.91
C THR A 80 -29.17 23.55 -11.88
N ILE A 81 -27.90 23.14 -11.95
CA ILE A 81 -27.36 22.14 -11.00
C ILE A 81 -27.44 22.64 -9.55
N LYS A 82 -27.19 23.93 -9.31
CA LYS A 82 -27.35 24.55 -7.99
C LYS A 82 -28.79 24.47 -7.48
N GLN A 83 -29.78 24.70 -8.35
CA GLN A 83 -31.20 24.58 -8.01
C GLN A 83 -31.59 23.11 -7.79
N ALA A 84 -31.05 22.18 -8.58
CA ALA A 84 -31.27 20.75 -8.40
C ALA A 84 -30.76 20.26 -7.05
N LEU A 85 -29.52 20.62 -6.68
CA LEU A 85 -28.95 20.29 -5.37
C LEU A 85 -29.76 20.88 -4.21
N SER A 86 -30.16 22.15 -4.32
CA SER A 86 -31.04 22.78 -3.32
C SER A 86 -32.37 22.04 -3.18
N THR A 87 -32.98 21.66 -4.31
CA THR A 87 -34.22 20.87 -4.34
C THR A 87 -34.04 19.51 -3.68
N MET A 88 -32.92 18.82 -3.93
CA MET A 88 -32.62 17.53 -3.30
C MET A 88 -32.44 17.69 -1.78
N ASN A 89 -31.78 18.76 -1.33
CA ASN A 89 -31.63 19.04 0.10
C ASN A 89 -32.97 19.30 0.77
N LEU A 90 -33.79 20.20 0.20
CA LEU A 90 -35.12 20.51 0.71
C LEU A 90 -36.03 19.27 0.70
N THR A 91 -35.96 18.44 -0.34
CA THR A 91 -36.73 17.19 -0.40
C THR A 91 -36.25 16.19 0.65
N ALA A 92 -34.95 16.06 0.88
CA ALA A 92 -34.40 15.20 1.91
C ALA A 92 -34.84 15.64 3.33
N VAL A 93 -34.81 16.95 3.60
CA VAL A 93 -35.28 17.52 4.87
C VAL A 93 -36.80 17.36 5.02
N GLY A 94 -37.57 17.63 3.97
CA GLY A 94 -39.03 17.49 3.98
C GLY A 94 -39.50 16.04 4.13
N CYS A 95 -38.69 15.08 3.68
CA CYS A 95 -38.94 13.64 3.84
C CYS A 95 -38.31 13.03 5.09
N ASP A 96 -37.82 13.86 6.02
CA ASP A 96 -37.15 13.45 7.27
C ASP A 96 -36.06 12.38 7.04
N GLN A 97 -35.31 12.52 5.95
CA GLN A 97 -34.21 11.60 5.63
C GLN A 97 -33.05 11.85 6.61
N PRO A 98 -32.44 10.80 7.18
CA PRO A 98 -31.34 10.97 8.11
C PRO A 98 -30.13 11.59 7.41
N ILE A 99 -29.54 12.63 8.01
CA ILE A 99 -28.30 13.23 7.53
C ILE A 99 -27.19 12.20 7.68
N ARG A 100 -26.66 11.72 6.56
CA ARG A 100 -25.60 10.70 6.54
C ARG A 100 -24.23 11.38 6.60
N ASP A 101 -23.44 11.04 7.61
CA ASP A 101 -22.05 11.49 7.74
C ASP A 101 -21.15 10.34 8.21
N ARG A 102 -20.17 9.99 7.39
CA ARG A 102 -19.13 8.98 7.69
C ARG A 102 -17.72 9.56 7.71
N SER A 103 -17.57 10.88 7.65
CA SER A 103 -16.28 11.59 7.61
C SER A 103 -15.37 11.20 8.79
N ARG A 104 -15.91 11.10 10.00
CA ARG A 104 -15.17 10.70 11.21
C ARG A 104 -14.52 9.33 11.08
N SER A 105 -15.21 8.36 10.47
CA SER A 105 -14.67 7.01 10.26
C SER A 105 -13.47 7.02 9.31
N TYR A 106 -13.51 7.88 8.29
CA TYR A 106 -12.37 8.08 7.38
C TYR A 106 -11.17 8.72 8.09
N VAL A 107 -11.41 9.77 8.90
CA VAL A 107 -10.34 10.43 9.67
C VAL A 107 -9.63 9.44 10.61
N ILE A 108 -10.40 8.69 11.40
CA ILE A 108 -9.85 7.68 12.31
C ILE A 108 -9.01 6.65 11.55
N LEU A 109 -9.54 6.14 10.44
CA LEU A 109 -8.83 5.14 9.62
C LEU A 109 -7.52 5.72 9.08
N ASN A 110 -7.55 6.92 8.52
CA ASN A 110 -6.38 7.57 7.95
C ASN A 110 -5.30 7.87 8.99
N ASP A 111 -5.68 8.37 10.16
CA ASP A 111 -4.74 8.64 11.26
C ASP A 111 -4.10 7.35 11.81
N VAL A 112 -4.89 6.29 11.99
CA VAL A 112 -4.40 5.00 12.48
C VAL A 112 -3.42 4.37 11.49
N PHE A 113 -3.82 4.24 10.22
CA PHE A 113 -2.97 3.62 9.21
C PHE A 113 -1.72 4.46 8.92
N GLY A 114 -1.85 5.79 8.85
CA GLY A 114 -0.73 6.72 8.67
C GLY A 114 0.27 6.67 9.82
N THR A 115 -0.21 6.60 11.07
CA THR A 115 0.67 6.48 12.24
C THR A 115 1.40 5.15 12.26
N VAL A 116 0.69 4.04 12.00
CA VAL A 116 1.29 2.70 11.96
C VAL A 116 2.35 2.63 10.87
N SER A 117 2.04 3.06 9.65
CA SER A 117 2.99 3.01 8.54
C SER A 117 4.20 3.91 8.77
N GLY A 118 3.99 5.09 9.37
CA GLY A 118 5.04 5.99 9.86
C GLY A 118 6.01 5.33 10.85
N ILE A 119 5.49 4.63 11.85
CA ILE A 119 6.30 3.89 12.84
C ILE A 119 7.17 2.83 12.15
N PHE A 120 6.63 2.10 11.17
CA PHE A 120 7.39 1.07 10.45
C PHE A 120 8.54 1.66 9.61
N VAL A 121 8.33 2.80 8.97
CA VAL A 121 9.40 3.49 8.22
C VAL A 121 10.45 4.06 9.16
N LEU A 122 10.04 4.68 10.28
CA LEU A 122 10.97 5.15 11.30
C LEU A 122 11.80 4.00 11.87
N GLN A 123 11.16 2.87 12.19
CA GLN A 123 11.83 1.65 12.64
C GLN A 123 12.85 1.16 11.61
N ARG A 124 12.49 1.17 10.32
CA ARG A 124 13.37 0.74 9.23
C ARG A 124 14.63 1.61 9.13
N ILE A 125 14.48 2.93 9.16
CA ILE A 125 15.58 3.88 9.06
C ILE A 125 16.46 3.80 10.32
N ALA A 126 15.85 3.83 11.51
CA ALA A 126 16.55 3.74 12.79
C ALA A 126 17.38 2.46 12.89
N TYR A 127 16.83 1.31 12.45
CA TYR A 127 17.58 0.05 12.42
C TYR A 127 18.82 0.14 11.53
N LYS A 128 18.72 0.73 10.34
CA LYS A 128 19.85 0.83 9.40
C LYS A 128 20.94 1.78 9.89
N LEU A 129 20.54 2.91 10.49
CA LEU A 129 21.46 3.84 11.14
C LEU A 129 22.18 3.18 12.32
N TRP A 130 21.44 2.48 13.20
CA TRP A 130 22.03 1.81 14.35
C TRP A 130 22.98 0.65 13.97
N SER A 131 22.64 -0.08 12.91
CA SER A 131 23.45 -1.20 12.43
C SER A 131 24.58 -0.81 11.47
N ASN A 132 24.78 0.49 11.21
CA ASN A 132 25.74 1.00 10.22
C ASN A 132 25.61 0.35 8.83
N VAL A 133 24.39 -0.05 8.46
CA VAL A 133 24.09 -0.60 7.13
C VAL A 133 23.69 0.56 6.23
N GLY A 134 24.43 0.74 5.13
CA GLY A 134 24.13 1.79 4.15
C GLY A 134 22.69 1.74 3.64
N LEU A 135 22.12 2.94 3.40
CA LEU A 135 20.79 3.11 2.80
C LEU A 135 20.84 2.71 1.32
N GLY A 136 19.99 1.79 0.93
CA GLY A 136 19.77 1.39 -0.45
C GLY A 136 18.73 2.27 -1.14
N GLY A 137 18.59 2.11 -2.46
CA GLY A 137 17.57 2.83 -3.22
C GLY A 137 16.14 2.51 -2.77
N ASP A 138 15.91 1.31 -2.24
CA ASP A 138 14.62 0.91 -1.68
C ASP A 138 14.24 1.71 -0.43
N ASP A 139 15.23 2.09 0.41
CA ASP A 139 15.00 2.96 1.58
C ASP A 139 14.63 4.38 1.15
N TRP A 140 15.34 4.93 0.16
CA TRP A 140 15.05 6.26 -0.36
C TRP A 140 13.64 6.35 -0.94
N MET A 141 13.19 5.33 -1.68
CA MET A 141 11.82 5.30 -2.19
C MET A 141 10.78 5.20 -1.07
N ALA A 142 11.06 4.46 0.00
CA ALA A 142 10.17 4.38 1.16
C ALA A 142 10.08 5.72 1.91
N VAL A 143 11.21 6.43 2.06
CA VAL A 143 11.26 7.79 2.63
C VAL A 143 10.48 8.76 1.75
N SER A 144 10.72 8.76 0.44
CA SER A 144 9.98 9.60 -0.51
C SER A 144 8.48 9.34 -0.45
N THR A 145 8.07 8.07 -0.30
CA THR A 145 6.64 7.72 -0.16
C THR A 145 6.02 8.38 1.08
N ILE A 146 6.70 8.38 2.23
CA ILE A 146 6.20 9.11 3.43
C ILE A 146 6.20 10.61 3.23
N LEU A 147 7.23 11.16 2.60
CA LEU A 147 7.29 12.61 2.36
C LEU A 147 6.12 13.11 1.50
N VAL A 148 5.65 12.29 0.55
CA VAL A 148 4.44 12.55 -0.24
C VAL A 148 3.17 12.19 0.54
N GLY A 149 3.22 11.12 1.35
CA GLY A 149 2.13 10.61 2.18
C GLY A 149 1.68 11.58 3.27
N ILE A 150 2.58 12.34 3.90
CA ILE A 150 2.22 13.29 4.95
C ILE A 150 1.24 14.37 4.43
N PRO A 151 1.55 15.10 3.32
CA PRO A 151 0.58 15.98 2.69
C PRO A 151 -0.74 15.30 2.34
N SER A 152 -0.69 14.08 1.80
CA SER A 152 -1.88 13.28 1.45
C SER A 152 -2.77 13.03 2.67
N THR A 153 -2.18 12.59 3.79
CA THR A 153 -2.89 12.39 5.07
C THR A 153 -3.48 13.69 5.59
N VAL A 154 -2.72 14.79 5.60
CA VAL A 154 -3.17 16.10 6.11
C VAL A 154 -4.32 16.66 5.29
N ILE A 155 -4.22 16.60 3.95
CA ILE A 155 -5.28 17.05 3.05
C ILE A 155 -6.52 16.16 3.19
N GLY A 156 -6.35 14.84 3.27
CA GLY A 156 -7.44 13.89 3.51
C GLY A 156 -8.23 14.23 4.78
N VAL A 157 -7.54 14.43 5.90
CA VAL A 157 -8.16 14.68 7.22
C VAL A 157 -8.78 16.06 7.31
N TYR A 158 -8.02 17.13 7.03
CA TYR A 158 -8.47 18.49 7.33
C TYR A 158 -9.18 19.18 6.17
N LYS A 159 -9.00 18.71 4.94
CA LYS A 159 -9.55 19.38 3.76
C LYS A 159 -10.66 18.56 3.14
N VAL A 160 -10.39 17.32 2.75
CA VAL A 160 -11.36 16.49 2.03
C VAL A 160 -12.52 16.06 2.94
N SER A 161 -12.24 15.69 4.20
CA SER A 161 -13.28 15.33 5.16
C SER A 161 -14.19 16.51 5.55
N ASP A 162 -13.62 17.69 5.76
CA ASP A 162 -14.34 18.93 6.11
C ASP A 162 -15.25 19.42 4.97
N HIS A 163 -14.82 19.22 3.73
CA HIS A 163 -15.52 19.70 2.53
C HIS A 163 -16.47 18.65 1.92
N GLY A 164 -16.72 17.53 2.61
CA GLY A 164 -17.88 16.68 2.32
C GLY A 164 -17.62 15.21 2.04
N LEU A 165 -16.40 14.69 2.21
CA LEU A 165 -16.18 13.24 2.04
C LEU A 165 -17.04 12.44 3.02
N GLY A 166 -17.83 11.51 2.48
CA GLY A 166 -18.75 10.69 3.27
C GLY A 166 -20.00 11.44 3.73
N ARG A 167 -20.30 12.59 3.12
CA ARG A 167 -21.57 13.32 3.25
C ARG A 167 -22.22 13.44 1.87
N ASP A 168 -23.54 13.62 1.87
CA ASP A 168 -24.31 13.77 0.64
C ASP A 168 -24.07 15.15 0.00
N ILE A 169 -23.83 15.19 -1.31
CA ILE A 169 -23.42 16.41 -2.02
C ILE A 169 -24.41 17.58 -1.86
N TRP A 170 -25.70 17.29 -1.77
CA TRP A 170 -26.75 18.30 -1.61
C TRP A 170 -26.77 18.95 -0.21
N THR A 171 -26.07 18.38 0.77
CA THR A 171 -25.90 18.99 2.10
C THR A 171 -24.78 20.03 2.14
N LEU A 172 -24.01 20.16 1.05
CA LEU A 172 -22.82 20.99 0.97
C LEU A 172 -23.12 22.33 0.30
N THR A 173 -22.44 23.38 0.74
CA THR A 173 -22.48 24.67 0.05
C THR A 173 -21.74 24.61 -1.29
N PRO A 174 -22.09 25.44 -2.29
CA PRO A 174 -21.36 25.52 -3.56
C PRO A 174 -19.84 25.68 -3.39
N SER A 175 -19.42 26.50 -2.43
CA SER A 175 -18.00 26.71 -2.14
C SER A 175 -17.32 25.45 -1.61
N GLN A 176 -18.02 24.64 -0.82
CA GLN A 176 -17.50 23.38 -0.30
C GLN A 176 -17.34 22.34 -1.42
N ILE A 177 -18.28 22.27 -2.36
CA ILE A 177 -18.21 21.36 -3.50
C ILE A 177 -16.99 21.68 -4.38
N THR A 178 -16.77 22.95 -4.69
CA THR A 178 -15.60 23.40 -5.46
C THR A 178 -14.30 23.05 -4.73
N ASN A 179 -14.21 23.34 -3.44
CA ASN A 179 -13.03 23.01 -2.63
C ASN A 179 -12.81 21.50 -2.54
N PHE A 180 -13.87 20.70 -2.37
CA PHE A 180 -13.80 19.24 -2.39
C PHE A 180 -13.18 18.75 -3.70
N GLY A 181 -13.66 19.25 -4.85
CA GLY A 181 -13.10 18.91 -6.17
C GLY A 181 -11.62 19.28 -6.30
N LEU A 182 -11.20 20.44 -5.77
CA LEU A 182 -9.80 20.87 -5.77
C LEU A 182 -8.92 19.94 -4.95
N TYR A 183 -9.30 19.64 -3.71
CA TYR A 183 -8.51 18.76 -2.84
C TYR A 183 -8.52 17.32 -3.32
N PHE A 184 -9.63 16.87 -3.92
CA PHE A 184 -9.71 15.57 -4.59
C PHE A 184 -8.70 15.47 -5.72
N TRP A 185 -8.61 16.49 -6.58
CA TRP A 185 -7.63 16.54 -7.67
C TRP A 185 -6.19 16.42 -7.16
N ILE A 186 -5.87 17.14 -6.07
CA ILE A 186 -4.54 17.05 -5.43
C ILE A 186 -4.29 15.62 -4.89
N MET A 187 -5.28 15.04 -4.20
CA MET A 187 -5.17 13.68 -3.65
C MET A 187 -5.01 12.62 -4.74
N GLU A 188 -5.66 12.77 -5.88
CA GLU A 188 -5.52 11.87 -7.03
C GLU A 188 -4.07 11.83 -7.53
N ILE A 189 -3.43 12.99 -7.64
CA ILE A 189 -2.02 13.12 -8.06
C ILE A 189 -1.09 12.48 -7.03
N LEU A 190 -1.27 12.82 -5.75
CA LEU A 190 -0.44 12.26 -4.66
C LEU A 190 -0.57 10.74 -4.61
N TYR A 191 -1.77 10.21 -4.77
CA TYR A 191 -2.03 8.78 -4.81
C TYR A 191 -1.27 8.08 -5.96
N PHE A 192 -1.27 8.62 -7.18
CA PHE A 192 -0.52 8.03 -8.30
C PHE A 192 0.99 8.05 -8.08
N LEU A 193 1.51 9.09 -7.41
CA LEU A 193 2.93 9.15 -7.04
C LEU A 193 3.26 8.11 -5.97
N GLU A 194 2.46 8.02 -4.90
CA GLU A 194 2.67 7.08 -3.79
C GLU A 194 2.63 5.63 -4.25
N VAL A 195 1.60 5.23 -5.02
CA VAL A 195 1.47 3.85 -5.51
C VAL A 195 2.65 3.46 -6.42
N SER A 196 3.14 4.41 -7.22
CA SER A 196 4.30 4.20 -8.08
C SER A 196 5.57 4.05 -7.25
N MET A 197 5.82 4.95 -6.29
CA MET A 197 7.00 4.90 -5.41
C MET A 197 7.06 3.60 -4.59
N LEU A 198 5.90 3.12 -4.10
CA LEU A 198 5.82 1.84 -3.39
C LEU A 198 6.25 0.66 -4.26
N LYS A 199 5.72 0.56 -5.49
CA LYS A 199 6.10 -0.50 -6.43
C LYS A 199 7.58 -0.43 -6.79
N LEU A 200 8.11 0.77 -7.01
CA LEU A 200 9.55 0.98 -7.28
C LEU A 200 10.42 0.59 -6.08
N SER A 201 10.01 0.90 -4.85
CA SER A 201 10.70 0.45 -3.63
C SER A 201 10.76 -1.08 -3.54
N LEU A 202 9.63 -1.76 -3.79
CA LEU A 202 9.56 -3.21 -3.80
C LEU A 202 10.45 -3.84 -4.88
N LEU A 203 10.44 -3.28 -6.10
CA LEU A 203 11.29 -3.74 -7.20
C LEU A 203 12.78 -3.57 -6.90
N LEU A 204 13.21 -2.43 -6.35
CA LEU A 204 14.60 -2.21 -5.93
C LEU A 204 15.02 -3.20 -4.85
N PHE A 205 14.12 -3.50 -3.92
CA PHE A 205 14.35 -4.50 -2.89
C PHE A 205 14.53 -5.91 -3.50
N TYR A 206 13.73 -6.29 -4.50
CA TYR A 206 13.90 -7.56 -5.22
C TYR A 206 15.21 -7.62 -6.02
N ILE A 207 15.61 -6.53 -6.68
CA ILE A 207 16.89 -6.44 -7.40
C ILE A 207 18.06 -6.70 -6.46
N ARG A 208 17.95 -6.28 -5.19
CA ARG A 208 18.97 -6.49 -4.16
C ARG A 208 19.03 -7.94 -3.67
N ILE A 209 17.89 -8.62 -3.56
CA ILE A 209 17.83 -10.00 -3.03
C ILE A 209 18.26 -11.03 -4.06
N PHE A 210 17.82 -10.89 -5.31
CA PHE A 210 18.02 -11.93 -6.32
C PHE A 210 19.30 -11.68 -7.12
N PRO A 211 20.34 -12.53 -6.97
CA PRO A 211 21.62 -12.34 -7.65
C PRO A 211 21.61 -12.79 -9.12
N GLY A 212 20.59 -13.51 -9.58
CA GLY A 212 20.52 -14.09 -10.93
C GLY A 212 20.47 -13.02 -12.03
N LYS A 213 21.39 -13.08 -13.00
CA LYS A 213 21.52 -12.08 -14.08
C LYS A 213 20.23 -11.92 -14.91
N SER A 214 19.59 -13.03 -15.29
CA SER A 214 18.34 -13.01 -16.09
C SER A 214 17.18 -12.38 -15.32
N VAL A 215 17.00 -12.76 -14.05
CA VAL A 215 15.96 -12.21 -13.17
C VAL A 215 16.20 -10.72 -12.92
N ARG A 216 17.46 -10.32 -12.72
CA ARG A 216 17.82 -8.92 -12.52
C ARG A 216 17.55 -8.07 -13.76
N GLY A 217 17.79 -8.60 -14.97
CA GLY A 217 17.39 -7.95 -16.22
C GLY A 217 15.87 -7.75 -16.30
N LEU A 218 15.10 -8.77 -15.97
CA LEU A 218 13.63 -8.69 -15.94
C LEU A 218 13.10 -7.67 -14.91
N LEU A 219 13.72 -7.63 -13.73
CA LEU A 219 13.36 -6.67 -12.67
C LEU A 219 13.67 -5.23 -13.07
N TRP A 220 14.81 -4.96 -13.71
CA TRP A 220 15.12 -3.63 -14.24
C TRP A 220 14.19 -3.22 -15.38
N ALA A 221 13.82 -4.15 -16.27
CA ALA A 221 12.83 -3.89 -17.30
C ALA A 221 11.46 -3.54 -16.68
N THR A 222 11.04 -4.29 -15.65
CA THR A 222 9.80 -4.03 -14.90
C THR A 222 9.87 -2.69 -14.15
N PHE A 223 11.02 -2.34 -13.58
CA PHE A 223 11.26 -1.04 -12.93
C PHE A 223 11.10 0.12 -13.91
N ALA A 224 11.70 0.01 -15.10
CA ALA A 224 11.57 1.03 -16.15
C ALA A 224 10.11 1.18 -16.62
N ALA A 225 9.42 0.06 -16.87
CA ALA A 225 8.01 0.08 -17.28
C ALA A 225 7.10 0.67 -16.19
N CYS A 226 7.29 0.28 -14.93
CA CYS A 226 6.53 0.81 -13.80
C CYS A 226 6.78 2.32 -13.60
N SER A 227 8.03 2.77 -13.78
CA SER A 227 8.38 4.20 -13.72
C SER A 227 7.70 4.98 -14.84
N ALA A 228 7.71 4.46 -16.06
CA ALA A 228 7.05 5.08 -17.20
C ALA A 228 5.54 5.20 -16.97
N PHE A 229 4.86 4.13 -16.55
CA PHE A 229 3.43 4.18 -16.23
C PHE A 229 3.12 5.17 -15.11
N GLY A 230 3.90 5.17 -14.02
CA GLY A 230 3.70 6.10 -12.91
C GLY A 230 3.81 7.57 -13.33
N ILE A 231 4.84 7.90 -14.10
CA ILE A 231 5.02 9.26 -14.63
C ILE A 231 3.89 9.63 -15.59
N SER A 232 3.51 8.72 -16.50
CA SER A 232 2.42 8.97 -17.44
C SER A 232 1.09 9.24 -16.73
N PHE A 233 0.70 8.42 -15.75
CA PHE A 233 -0.54 8.64 -15.00
C PHE A 233 -0.50 9.89 -14.14
N ALA A 234 0.65 10.22 -13.53
CA ALA A 234 0.80 11.48 -12.79
C ALA A 234 0.61 12.70 -13.70
N LEU A 235 1.22 12.70 -14.90
CA LEU A 235 1.07 13.78 -15.88
C LEU A 235 -0.38 13.86 -16.39
N VAL A 236 -1.01 12.72 -16.68
CA VAL A 236 -2.43 12.69 -17.08
C VAL A 236 -3.30 13.25 -15.97
N ALA A 237 -3.09 12.89 -14.69
CA ALA A 237 -3.88 13.44 -13.58
C ALA A 237 -3.75 14.96 -13.43
N VAL A 238 -2.55 15.50 -13.67
CA VAL A 238 -2.31 16.95 -13.65
C VAL A 238 -3.04 17.65 -14.82
N PHE A 239 -2.97 17.08 -16.02
CA PHE A 239 -3.44 17.72 -17.26
C PHE A 239 -4.75 17.12 -17.82
N GLN A 240 -5.52 16.40 -17.01
CA GLN A 240 -6.74 15.71 -17.47
C GLN A 240 -7.87 16.66 -17.89
N CYS A 241 -7.81 17.95 -17.53
CA CYS A 241 -8.77 18.96 -17.93
C CYS A 241 -8.07 20.19 -18.54
N THR A 242 -8.72 20.79 -19.54
CA THR A 242 -8.27 22.01 -20.20
C THR A 242 -9.38 23.07 -20.15
N PRO A 243 -9.21 24.17 -19.40
CA PRO A 243 -8.11 24.47 -18.47
C PRO A 243 -8.14 23.58 -17.20
N VAL A 244 -7.02 23.44 -16.48
CA VAL A 244 -6.92 22.57 -15.29
C VAL A 244 -7.98 22.89 -14.24
N LYS A 245 -8.26 24.19 -14.03
CA LYS A 245 -9.30 24.65 -13.10
C LYS A 245 -10.71 24.12 -13.38
N PHE A 246 -10.96 23.73 -14.62
CA PHE A 246 -12.24 23.14 -15.00
C PHE A 246 -12.52 21.83 -14.25
N TYR A 247 -11.49 21.11 -13.76
CA TYR A 247 -11.69 19.88 -12.99
C TYR A 247 -12.61 20.08 -11.77
N TRP A 248 -12.38 21.14 -11.00
CA TRP A 248 -13.12 21.44 -9.78
C TRP A 248 -14.22 22.48 -9.96
N GLU A 249 -14.29 23.14 -11.12
CA GLU A 249 -15.35 24.11 -11.46
C GLU A 249 -16.49 23.45 -12.26
N LYS A 250 -16.25 22.34 -12.97
CA LYS A 250 -17.25 21.72 -13.87
C LYS A 250 -18.56 21.26 -13.23
N TRP A 251 -18.60 21.10 -11.90
CA TRP A 251 -19.75 20.52 -11.21
C TRP A 251 -21.00 21.39 -11.35
N ASP A 252 -20.85 22.71 -11.54
CA ASP A 252 -21.97 23.65 -11.62
C ASP A 252 -22.56 23.79 -13.03
N GLY A 253 -21.85 23.31 -14.05
CA GLY A 253 -22.25 23.42 -15.46
C GLY A 253 -22.17 24.84 -16.04
N GLU A 254 -21.62 25.81 -15.30
CA GLU A 254 -21.51 27.22 -15.72
C GLU A 254 -20.18 27.50 -16.44
N HIS A 255 -19.17 26.67 -16.17
CA HIS A 255 -17.83 26.82 -16.71
C HIS A 255 -17.67 26.04 -18.03
N LYS A 256 -16.85 26.59 -18.95
CA LYS A 256 -16.53 25.94 -20.22
C LYS A 256 -15.14 25.31 -20.15
N GLY A 257 -15.05 24.05 -20.55
CA GLY A 257 -13.81 23.31 -20.65
C GLY A 257 -14.07 21.89 -21.11
N THR A 258 -12.99 21.15 -21.31
CA THR A 258 -13.04 19.74 -21.68
C THR A 258 -12.15 18.94 -20.75
N CYS A 259 -12.62 17.78 -20.30
CA CYS A 259 -11.83 16.83 -19.54
C CYS A 259 -11.76 15.50 -20.28
N LEU A 260 -10.67 14.78 -20.09
CA LEU A 260 -10.61 13.36 -20.37
C LEU A 260 -11.60 12.60 -19.49
N ASN A 261 -11.94 11.38 -19.88
CA ASN A 261 -12.80 10.53 -19.06
C ASN A 261 -12.04 10.09 -17.80
N ILE A 262 -12.27 10.80 -16.69
CA ILE A 262 -11.62 10.59 -15.39
C ILE A 262 -11.87 9.16 -14.88
N ASN A 263 -13.08 8.63 -15.06
CA ASN A 263 -13.41 7.27 -14.66
C ASN A 263 -12.58 6.26 -15.47
N SER A 264 -12.43 6.46 -16.78
CA SER A 264 -11.58 5.61 -17.62
C SER A 264 -10.12 5.67 -17.20
N ILE A 265 -9.58 6.86 -16.90
CA ILE A 265 -8.21 7.02 -16.39
C ILE A 265 -8.03 6.23 -15.10
N ALA A 266 -8.94 6.39 -14.14
CA ALA A 266 -8.90 5.70 -12.85
C ALA A 266 -9.01 4.18 -13.00
N TRP A 267 -9.89 3.68 -13.86
CA TRP A 267 -10.05 2.24 -14.14
C TRP A 267 -8.81 1.66 -14.82
N SER A 268 -8.24 2.37 -15.81
CA SER A 268 -7.01 1.94 -16.47
C SER A 268 -5.84 1.88 -15.49
N ASN A 269 -5.66 2.90 -14.64
CA ASN A 269 -4.62 2.90 -13.64
C ASN A 269 -4.79 1.75 -12.63
N ALA A 270 -6.02 1.53 -12.13
CA ALA A 270 -6.29 0.45 -11.18
C ALA A 270 -6.03 -0.94 -11.82
N ALA A 271 -6.46 -1.16 -13.06
CA ALA A 271 -6.22 -2.42 -13.76
C ALA A 271 -4.73 -2.69 -14.01
N ILE A 272 -3.99 -1.69 -14.49
CA ILE A 272 -2.53 -1.80 -14.70
C ILE A 272 -1.81 -1.99 -13.37
N SER A 273 -2.22 -1.28 -12.31
CA SER A 273 -1.66 -1.44 -10.97
C SER A 273 -1.80 -2.88 -10.48
N ILE A 274 -2.99 -3.48 -10.58
CA ILE A 274 -3.24 -4.88 -10.20
C ILE A 274 -2.39 -5.84 -11.05
N ALA A 275 -2.29 -5.61 -12.35
CA ALA A 275 -1.48 -6.43 -13.25
C ALA A 275 0.01 -6.40 -12.84
N ILE A 276 0.53 -5.22 -12.50
CA ILE A 276 1.90 -5.06 -11.99
C ILE A 276 2.07 -5.77 -10.65
N ASP A 277 1.08 -5.70 -9.73
CA ASP A 277 1.17 -6.39 -8.44
C ASP A 277 1.29 -7.90 -8.62
N ILE A 278 0.43 -8.50 -9.46
CA ILE A 278 0.46 -9.92 -9.79
C ILE A 278 1.79 -10.29 -10.46
N TRP A 279 2.25 -9.48 -11.41
CA TRP A 279 3.50 -9.70 -12.12
C TRP A 279 4.71 -9.69 -11.17
N VAL A 280 4.81 -8.67 -10.31
CA VAL A 280 5.89 -8.52 -9.33
C VAL A 280 5.86 -9.66 -8.31
N LEU A 281 4.68 -10.16 -7.93
CA LEU A 281 4.55 -11.35 -7.08
C LEU A 281 4.97 -12.65 -7.77
N ALA A 282 4.78 -12.77 -9.08
CA ALA A 282 5.11 -13.98 -9.84
C ALA A 282 6.62 -14.20 -10.00
N ILE A 283 7.40 -13.12 -10.18
CA ILE A 283 8.86 -13.17 -10.39
C ILE A 283 9.59 -13.99 -9.30
N PRO A 284 9.46 -13.69 -8.00
CA PRO A 284 10.16 -14.43 -6.95
C PRO A 284 9.66 -15.87 -6.81
N LEU A 285 8.37 -16.14 -7.06
CA LEU A 285 7.80 -17.48 -6.97
C LEU A 285 8.38 -18.42 -8.03
N TRP A 286 8.58 -17.93 -9.24
CA TRP A 286 9.19 -18.72 -10.30
C TRP A 286 10.64 -19.10 -9.94
N GLN A 287 11.39 -18.15 -9.37
CA GLN A 287 12.78 -18.38 -8.94
C GLN A 287 12.88 -19.30 -7.72
N LEU A 288 11.94 -19.20 -6.77
CA LEU A 288 11.90 -20.04 -5.56
C LEU A 288 11.79 -21.53 -5.86
N LYS A 289 11.16 -21.93 -6.97
CA LYS A 289 11.11 -23.34 -7.39
C LYS A 289 12.46 -23.89 -7.81
N SER A 290 13.37 -23.02 -8.24
CA SER A 290 14.69 -23.36 -8.77
C SER A 290 15.81 -23.22 -7.73
N LEU A 291 15.56 -22.58 -6.58
CA LEU A 291 16.63 -22.16 -5.67
C LEU A 291 16.54 -22.89 -4.32
N ASN A 292 17.56 -23.69 -3.99
CA ASN A 292 17.74 -24.35 -2.69
C ASN A 292 18.05 -23.31 -1.60
N LEU A 293 17.04 -22.53 -1.19
CA LEU A 293 17.17 -21.56 -0.10
C LEU A 293 16.98 -22.24 1.27
N ASP A 294 17.83 -21.89 2.21
CA ASP A 294 17.65 -22.24 3.63
C ASP A 294 16.24 -21.91 4.11
N TRP A 295 15.69 -22.79 4.96
CA TRP A 295 14.34 -22.66 5.51
C TRP A 295 14.05 -21.27 6.08
N ARG A 296 15.05 -20.66 6.73
CA ARG A 296 14.95 -19.28 7.24
C ARG A 296 14.73 -18.27 6.12
N ARG A 297 15.50 -18.30 5.02
CA ARG A 297 15.29 -17.37 3.89
C ARG A 297 13.92 -17.62 3.24
N LYS A 298 13.51 -18.88 3.12
CA LYS A 298 12.20 -19.29 2.60
C LYS A 298 11.02 -18.70 3.36
N VAL A 299 11.06 -18.70 4.69
CA VAL A 299 9.99 -18.09 5.53
C VAL A 299 9.88 -16.58 5.32
N GLY A 300 11.00 -15.86 5.17
CA GLY A 300 10.98 -14.42 4.93
C GLY A 300 10.36 -14.05 3.60
N VAL A 301 10.72 -14.77 2.54
CA VAL A 301 10.12 -14.57 1.21
C VAL A 301 8.64 -14.97 1.23
N GLY A 302 8.27 -16.02 1.97
CA GLY A 302 6.87 -16.41 2.18
C GLY A 302 6.02 -15.31 2.84
N MET A 303 6.51 -14.67 3.90
CA MET A 303 5.79 -13.55 4.54
C MET A 303 5.59 -12.36 3.61
N MET A 304 6.61 -12.01 2.81
CA MET A 304 6.50 -10.92 1.83
C MET A 304 5.51 -11.27 0.73
N PHE A 305 5.47 -12.53 0.30
CA PHE A 305 4.49 -13.01 -0.67
C PHE A 305 3.06 -12.91 -0.14
N CYS A 306 2.80 -13.37 1.10
CA CYS A 306 1.47 -13.28 1.71
C CYS A 306 0.97 -11.83 1.78
N ILE A 307 1.86 -10.90 2.10
CA ILE A 307 1.47 -9.50 2.31
C ILE A 307 1.35 -8.78 0.97
N GLY A 308 2.20 -9.07 0.00
CA GLY A 308 1.99 -8.58 -1.36
C GLY A 308 0.69 -9.12 -1.97
N ALA A 309 0.33 -10.39 -1.72
CA ALA A 309 -0.97 -10.94 -2.13
C ALA A 309 -2.15 -10.23 -1.45
N PHE A 310 -2.02 -9.90 -0.16
CA PHE A 310 -3.02 -9.09 0.54
C PHE A 310 -3.17 -7.69 -0.06
N VAL A 311 -2.05 -7.02 -0.39
CA VAL A 311 -2.08 -5.72 -1.10
C VAL A 311 -2.80 -5.86 -2.45
N THR A 312 -2.54 -6.92 -3.22
CA THR A 312 -3.27 -7.16 -4.49
C THR A 312 -4.77 -7.30 -4.28
N VAL A 313 -5.21 -7.99 -3.22
CA VAL A 313 -6.65 -8.09 -2.89
C VAL A 313 -7.23 -6.72 -2.57
N VAL A 314 -6.52 -5.89 -1.81
CA VAL A 314 -6.92 -4.50 -1.53
C VAL A 314 -7.06 -3.69 -2.83
N SER A 315 -6.10 -3.81 -3.76
CA SER A 315 -6.16 -3.16 -5.08
C SER A 315 -7.41 -3.58 -5.88
N ILE A 316 -7.81 -4.85 -5.81
CA ILE A 316 -9.04 -5.36 -6.45
C ILE A 316 -10.31 -4.77 -5.81
N LEU A 317 -10.37 -4.70 -4.48
CA LEU A 317 -11.49 -4.09 -3.77
C LEU A 317 -11.64 -2.59 -4.07
N ARG A 318 -10.52 -1.90 -4.25
CA ARG A 318 -10.49 -0.51 -4.73
C ARG A 318 -11.05 -0.39 -6.15
N LEU A 319 -10.63 -1.25 -7.08
CA LEU A 319 -11.17 -1.25 -8.45
C LEU A 319 -12.68 -1.49 -8.46
N ARG A 320 -13.19 -2.41 -7.64
CA ARG A 320 -14.64 -2.63 -7.48
C ARG A 320 -15.35 -1.34 -7.04
N SER A 321 -14.78 -0.63 -6.09
CA SER A 321 -15.34 0.63 -5.57
C SER A 321 -15.31 1.73 -6.63
N LEU A 322 -14.24 1.80 -7.43
CA LEU A 322 -14.13 2.72 -8.58
C LEU A 322 -15.15 2.43 -9.68
N ILE A 323 -15.42 1.15 -9.97
CA ILE A 323 -16.44 0.76 -10.96
C ILE A 323 -17.82 1.18 -10.48
N LYS A 324 -18.14 0.94 -9.20
CA LYS A 324 -19.41 1.37 -8.58
C LYS A 324 -19.56 2.89 -8.60
N PHE A 325 -18.49 3.63 -8.35
CA PHE A 325 -18.50 5.09 -8.40
C PHE A 325 -18.77 5.62 -9.82
N GLY A 326 -18.14 5.00 -10.84
CA GLY A 326 -18.26 5.44 -12.22
C GLY A 326 -19.56 5.04 -12.94
N SER A 327 -20.43 4.24 -12.32
CA SER A 327 -21.72 3.82 -12.89
C SER A 327 -22.86 4.81 -12.55
N ASP A 328 -22.76 6.05 -13.03
CA ASP A 328 -23.78 7.11 -12.92
C ASP A 328 -24.17 7.51 -11.48
N SER A 329 -23.16 7.77 -10.63
CA SER A 329 -23.41 8.33 -9.29
C SER A 329 -23.81 9.81 -9.35
N LEU A 330 -25.01 10.13 -8.88
CA LEU A 330 -25.49 11.51 -8.68
C LEU A 330 -24.97 12.13 -7.37
N ASN A 331 -24.24 11.34 -6.58
CA ASN A 331 -23.75 11.73 -5.27
C ASN A 331 -22.26 11.38 -5.11
N PRO A 332 -21.38 12.10 -5.80
CA PRO A 332 -19.97 11.74 -5.88
C PRO A 332 -19.25 11.83 -4.53
N THR A 333 -19.64 12.74 -3.64
CA THR A 333 -19.01 12.94 -2.32
C THR A 333 -19.28 11.78 -1.35
N TRP A 334 -20.43 11.13 -1.50
CA TRP A 334 -20.80 9.93 -0.74
C TRP A 334 -20.19 8.65 -1.32
N ASP A 335 -20.30 8.46 -2.64
CA ASP A 335 -19.88 7.22 -3.28
C ASP A 335 -18.36 7.08 -3.39
N PHE A 336 -17.62 8.19 -3.42
CA PHE A 336 -16.16 8.18 -3.41
C PHE A 336 -15.55 7.78 -2.06
N PHE A 337 -16.34 7.75 -0.99
CA PHE A 337 -15.88 7.37 0.34
C PHE A 337 -15.17 6.00 0.34
N ASP A 338 -15.80 4.99 -0.27
CA ASP A 338 -15.26 3.63 -0.30
C ASP A 338 -13.93 3.59 -1.08
N VAL A 339 -13.83 4.33 -2.19
CA VAL A 339 -12.59 4.46 -2.98
C VAL A 339 -11.46 5.09 -2.16
N SER A 340 -11.79 6.11 -1.36
CA SER A 340 -10.83 6.79 -0.49
C SER A 340 -10.31 5.85 0.60
N VAL A 341 -11.21 5.10 1.25
CA VAL A 341 -10.85 4.12 2.29
C VAL A 341 -9.89 3.07 1.73
N TRP A 342 -10.22 2.47 0.59
CA TRP A 342 -9.36 1.44 0.01
C TRP A 342 -8.02 1.99 -0.47
N SER A 343 -7.96 3.24 -0.96
CA SER A 343 -6.70 3.89 -1.32
C SER A 343 -5.79 4.08 -0.10
N VAL A 344 -6.33 4.53 1.03
CA VAL A 344 -5.57 4.67 2.29
C VAL A 344 -5.04 3.31 2.77
N VAL A 345 -5.88 2.28 2.72
CA VAL A 345 -5.48 0.91 3.11
C VAL A 345 -4.39 0.38 2.17
N GLU A 346 -4.51 0.59 0.86
CA GLU A 346 -3.56 0.14 -0.17
C GLU A 346 -2.16 0.72 0.09
N ILE A 347 -2.05 2.04 0.20
CA ILE A 347 -0.78 2.73 0.36
C ILE A 347 -0.12 2.37 1.69
N ASN A 348 -0.85 2.45 2.81
CA ASN A 348 -0.27 2.20 4.13
C ASN A 348 0.11 0.73 4.33
N THR A 349 -0.70 -0.20 3.84
CA THR A 349 -0.36 -1.64 3.88
C THR A 349 0.84 -1.93 2.99
N GLY A 350 0.90 -1.33 1.79
CA GLY A 350 2.06 -1.43 0.90
C GLY A 350 3.34 -0.93 1.55
N LEU A 351 3.27 0.20 2.27
CA LEU A 351 4.41 0.75 2.98
C LEU A 351 4.88 -0.14 4.14
N VAL A 352 3.94 -0.69 4.91
CA VAL A 352 4.24 -1.69 5.94
C VAL A 352 4.93 -2.90 5.30
N CYS A 353 4.39 -3.42 4.20
CA CYS A 353 4.96 -4.56 3.45
C CYS A 353 6.43 -4.33 3.08
N VAL A 354 6.73 -3.15 2.52
CA VAL A 354 8.10 -2.75 2.17
C VAL A 354 8.99 -2.72 3.40
N CYS A 355 8.51 -2.38 4.60
CA CYS A 355 9.33 -2.28 5.81
C CYS A 355 9.60 -3.60 6.54
N LEU A 356 8.80 -4.65 6.31
CA LEU A 356 8.93 -5.96 6.96
C LEU A 356 10.29 -6.66 6.84
N PRO A 357 11.01 -6.60 5.69
CA PRO A 357 12.36 -7.16 5.61
C PRO A 357 13.27 -6.63 6.73
N SER A 358 13.21 -5.33 6.99
CA SER A 358 14.03 -4.68 8.02
C SER A 358 13.56 -5.05 9.43
N LEU A 359 12.25 -5.08 9.65
CA LEU A 359 11.66 -5.49 10.93
C LEU A 359 12.06 -6.91 11.30
N ARG A 360 12.08 -7.82 10.31
CA ARG A 360 12.50 -9.20 10.51
C ARG A 360 13.94 -9.27 11.04
N VAL A 361 14.87 -8.53 10.44
CA VAL A 361 16.27 -8.55 10.87
C VAL A 361 16.41 -7.93 12.26
N LEU A 362 15.67 -6.86 12.55
CA LEU A 362 15.61 -6.24 13.87
C LEU A 362 15.14 -7.26 14.94
N LEU A 363 14.03 -7.97 14.69
CA LEU A 363 13.46 -8.95 15.63
C LEU A 363 14.43 -10.10 15.93
N VAL A 364 15.15 -10.60 14.91
CA VAL A 364 16.16 -11.65 15.10
C VAL A 364 17.32 -11.17 15.99
N ARG A 365 17.66 -9.87 15.93
CA ARG A 365 18.78 -9.31 16.71
C ARG A 365 18.38 -8.91 18.14
N LEU A 366 17.15 -8.43 18.36
CA LEU A 366 16.64 -8.10 19.69
C LEU A 366 16.22 -9.32 20.50
N PHE A 367 15.70 -10.36 19.83
CA PHE A 367 15.22 -11.56 20.50
C PHE A 367 15.93 -12.81 20.01
N PRO A 368 17.23 -12.99 20.33
CA PRO A 368 17.97 -14.20 19.96
C PRO A 368 17.33 -15.47 20.55
N LYS A 369 16.55 -15.35 21.65
CA LYS A 369 15.80 -16.46 22.27
C LYS A 369 14.56 -16.91 21.50
N LEU A 370 14.06 -16.13 20.52
CA LEU A 370 12.99 -16.54 19.60
C LEU A 370 13.51 -17.38 18.42
N GLN A 371 14.83 -17.45 18.21
CA GLN A 371 15.44 -18.52 17.43
C GLN A 371 15.41 -19.79 18.29
N GLY A 372 14.51 -20.71 17.96
CA GLY A 372 14.27 -21.93 18.74
C GLY A 372 15.53 -22.57 19.32
N THR A 373 15.45 -22.88 20.61
CA THR A 373 16.32 -23.80 21.32
C THR A 373 16.29 -25.18 20.67
N THR A 374 17.11 -25.39 19.65
CA THR A 374 17.45 -26.74 19.16
C THR A 374 18.98 -26.92 19.05
N GLU A 375 19.74 -26.30 19.96
CA GLU A 375 21.13 -26.68 20.27
C GLU A 375 21.23 -27.46 21.59
N ARG A 376 20.34 -28.44 21.80
CA ARG A 376 20.37 -29.30 23.00
C ARG A 376 20.45 -30.80 22.72
N TYR A 377 21.00 -31.20 21.57
CA TYR A 377 21.32 -32.62 21.33
C TYR A 377 22.82 -32.96 21.24
N GLY A 378 23.72 -31.97 21.36
CA GLY A 378 25.17 -32.20 21.18
C GLY A 378 26.04 -32.15 22.43
N ARG A 379 25.49 -31.96 23.64
CA ARG A 379 26.30 -31.63 24.85
C ARG A 379 26.23 -32.66 25.97
N SER A 380 26.29 -33.95 25.61
CA SER A 380 26.52 -35.04 26.57
C SER A 380 27.45 -36.12 26.02
N SER A 381 28.71 -35.78 25.74
CA SER A 381 29.82 -36.75 25.79
C SER A 381 31.19 -36.06 25.72
N ARG A 382 31.52 -35.24 26.72
CA ARG A 382 32.92 -34.84 27.00
C ARG A 382 33.10 -34.64 28.49
N ARG A 383 32.92 -35.74 29.23
CA ARG A 383 33.38 -35.84 30.63
C ARG A 383 33.93 -37.25 30.86
N ASN A 384 35.14 -37.47 30.35
CA ASN A 384 36.11 -38.35 31.00
C ASN A 384 37.50 -38.11 30.41
N ARG A 385 38.27 -37.24 31.06
CA ARG A 385 39.71 -37.15 30.86
C ARG A 385 40.37 -36.80 32.18
N SER A 386 40.55 -37.82 33.02
CA SER A 386 41.51 -37.79 34.12
C SER A 386 41.80 -39.21 34.59
N SER A 387 43.09 -39.53 34.73
CA SER A 387 43.69 -40.76 35.24
C SER A 387 43.89 -41.87 34.21
N ASN A 388 45.10 -42.04 33.67
CA ASN A 388 46.15 -42.77 34.38
C ASN A 388 47.50 -42.67 33.67
N LYS A 389 48.58 -42.49 34.44
CA LYS A 389 49.97 -42.67 34.00
C LYS A 389 50.34 -44.14 34.20
N ARG A 390 50.91 -44.80 33.18
CA ARG A 390 52.14 -45.64 33.27
C ARG A 390 52.37 -46.45 31.99
N ALA A 391 53.66 -46.71 31.77
CA ALA A 391 54.32 -47.26 30.59
C ALA A 391 54.03 -48.75 30.33
N SER A 392 54.14 -49.16 29.05
CA SER A 392 55.07 -50.24 28.59
C SER A 392 54.83 -50.64 27.12
N ARG A 393 55.93 -50.64 26.34
CA ARG A 393 56.40 -51.58 25.28
C ARG A 393 55.39 -52.25 24.28
N LEU A 394 55.66 -51.99 22.99
CA LEU A 394 55.45 -52.69 21.68
C LEU A 394 55.08 -54.22 21.67
N PRO A 395 54.73 -54.85 20.50
CA PRO A 395 54.00 -54.43 19.28
C PRO A 395 53.00 -55.51 18.71
N LEU A 396 52.49 -55.27 17.48
CA LEU A 396 51.78 -56.15 16.51
C LEU A 396 50.24 -56.19 16.49
N GLY A 397 49.68 -55.98 15.28
CA GLY A 397 48.31 -56.41 14.90
C GLY A 397 47.59 -55.44 13.95
N HIS A 398 47.43 -55.83 12.68
CA HIS A 398 46.81 -55.11 11.57
C HIS A 398 45.42 -54.48 11.82
N SER A 399 45.20 -53.29 11.26
CA SER A 399 43.97 -52.92 10.54
C SER A 399 44.22 -51.72 9.61
N ALA A 400 43.84 -51.91 8.36
CA ALA A 400 44.05 -50.98 7.25
C ALA A 400 43.13 -49.76 7.31
N GLY A 401 43.69 -48.58 7.03
CA GLY A 401 42.97 -47.34 6.76
C GLY A 401 43.97 -46.30 6.26
N SER A 402 43.76 -45.80 5.04
CA SER A 402 44.74 -45.09 4.22
C SER A 402 45.38 -43.87 4.90
N GLN A 403 46.72 -43.90 5.04
CA GLN A 403 47.51 -42.68 5.22
C GLN A 403 47.73 -42.04 3.86
N VAL A 404 47.31 -40.79 3.73
CA VAL A 404 47.72 -39.91 2.62
C VAL A 404 49.18 -39.54 2.87
N ASP A 405 50.04 -40.00 1.97
CA ASP A 405 51.48 -39.74 1.96
C ASP A 405 51.71 -38.23 1.78
N ARG A 406 52.10 -37.54 2.85
CA ARG A 406 52.52 -36.14 2.79
C ARG A 406 53.98 -36.13 2.38
N SER A 407 54.23 -36.03 1.08
CA SER A 407 55.54 -35.71 0.52
C SER A 407 56.04 -34.41 1.15
N HIS A 408 57.01 -34.51 2.05
CA HIS A 408 57.76 -33.37 2.58
C HIS A 408 58.90 -33.07 1.61
N SER A 409 58.66 -32.25 0.60
CA SER A 409 59.73 -31.54 -0.10
C SER A 409 60.06 -30.26 0.69
N HIS A 410 61.06 -30.36 1.57
CA HIS A 410 61.74 -29.17 2.10
C HIS A 410 62.64 -28.62 0.98
N PRO A 411 62.43 -27.39 0.48
CA PRO A 411 63.47 -26.73 -0.31
C PRO A 411 64.62 -26.36 0.64
N ASP A 412 65.84 -26.76 0.32
CA ASP A 412 67.05 -26.38 1.04
C ASP A 412 67.17 -24.84 1.07
N ILE A 413 67.06 -24.26 2.26
CA ILE A 413 67.20 -22.81 2.47
C ILE A 413 68.66 -22.55 2.81
N GLY A 414 69.40 -21.98 1.86
CA GLY A 414 70.81 -21.59 2.06
C GLY A 414 71.00 -20.58 3.20
N PRO A 415 72.22 -20.48 3.76
CA PRO A 415 72.50 -19.71 4.98
C PRO A 415 72.56 -18.19 4.69
N ASN A 416 71.39 -17.56 4.53
CA ASN A 416 71.13 -16.12 4.76
C ASN A 416 69.73 -15.70 4.26
N ARG A 417 68.69 -16.48 4.56
CA ARG A 417 67.29 -16.08 4.32
C ARG A 417 66.42 -16.41 5.51
N ILE A 418 65.57 -15.47 5.90
CA ILE A 418 64.54 -15.68 6.93
C ILE A 418 63.33 -16.31 6.23
N ALA A 419 62.99 -17.53 6.63
CA ALA A 419 61.76 -18.20 6.20
C ALA A 419 60.63 -17.88 7.18
N TYR A 420 59.49 -17.41 6.67
CA TYR A 420 58.30 -17.17 7.47
C TYR A 420 57.22 -18.18 7.09
N GLN A 421 56.80 -18.99 8.07
CA GLN A 421 55.74 -19.97 7.92
C GLN A 421 54.47 -19.45 8.61
N ARG A 422 53.40 -19.26 7.86
CA ARG A 422 52.10 -18.83 8.39
C ARG A 422 51.12 -20.00 8.36
N SER A 423 50.76 -20.51 9.53
CA SER A 423 49.69 -21.50 9.67
C SER A 423 48.36 -20.78 9.86
N TYR A 424 47.36 -21.14 9.06
CA TYR A 424 45.98 -20.69 9.26
C TYR A 424 45.15 -21.86 9.78
N THR A 425 44.42 -21.64 10.87
CA THR A 425 43.35 -22.54 11.32
C THR A 425 42.07 -22.16 10.61
N VAL A 426 41.57 -23.06 9.76
CA VAL A 426 40.24 -22.93 9.15
C VAL A 426 39.24 -23.53 10.13
N GLU A 427 38.46 -22.68 10.82
CA GLU A 427 37.27 -23.15 11.54
C GLU A 427 36.15 -23.40 10.53
N TYR A 428 35.79 -24.67 10.35
CA TYR A 428 34.59 -25.04 9.64
C TYR A 428 33.39 -24.76 10.54
N GLY A 429 32.71 -23.64 10.30
CA GLY A 429 31.33 -23.44 10.75
C GLY A 429 30.41 -24.26 9.86
N ASP A 430 29.46 -24.97 10.46
CA ASP A 430 28.49 -25.87 9.80
C ASP A 430 27.42 -25.09 8.99
N THR A 431 27.86 -24.11 8.20
CA THR A 431 27.05 -23.30 7.29
C THR A 431 27.78 -23.19 5.96
N ASP A 432 27.17 -23.76 4.92
CA ASP A 432 27.62 -23.75 3.53
C ASP A 432 27.91 -22.34 3.00
N GLU A 433 29.15 -21.86 3.13
CA GLU A 433 29.70 -20.77 2.33
C GLU A 433 31.11 -21.18 1.87
N VAL A 434 31.21 -21.87 0.72
CA VAL A 434 32.48 -21.98 -0.01
C VAL A 434 32.71 -20.65 -0.72
N GLN A 435 33.24 -19.66 0.02
CA GLN A 435 33.75 -18.45 -0.58
C GLN A 435 35.21 -18.71 -0.99
N LEU A 436 35.46 -18.90 -2.29
CA LEU A 436 36.80 -18.89 -2.86
C LEU A 436 37.43 -17.51 -2.62
N VAL A 437 38.34 -17.41 -1.65
CA VAL A 437 39.21 -16.25 -1.51
C VAL A 437 40.13 -16.23 -2.73
N SER A 438 39.94 -15.25 -3.63
CA SER A 438 40.92 -15.01 -4.68
C SER A 438 42.19 -14.45 -4.06
N ILE A 439 43.30 -15.16 -4.24
CA ILE A 439 44.64 -14.66 -3.90
C ILE A 439 44.97 -13.60 -4.94
N HIS A 440 44.91 -12.33 -4.56
CA HIS A 440 45.51 -11.24 -5.34
C HIS A 440 46.94 -11.04 -4.85
N ASP A 441 47.91 -11.56 -5.60
CA ASP A 441 49.32 -11.22 -5.44
C ASP A 441 49.50 -9.72 -5.74
N LYS A 442 49.67 -8.92 -4.69
CA LYS A 442 50.21 -7.57 -4.82
C LYS A 442 51.72 -7.66 -5.04
N GLN A 443 52.14 -7.91 -6.27
CA GLN A 443 53.46 -7.49 -6.75
C GLN A 443 53.32 -6.12 -7.43
N SER A 444 53.24 -5.06 -6.65
CA SER A 444 53.73 -3.74 -7.05
C SER A 444 53.81 -2.82 -5.83
N ALA A 445 54.96 -2.85 -5.17
CA ALA A 445 55.43 -1.80 -4.27
C ALA A 445 56.95 -1.98 -4.12
N LYS A 446 57.66 -1.64 -5.19
CA LYS A 446 59.10 -1.42 -5.15
C LYS A 446 59.36 -0.04 -5.75
N SER A 447 59.14 0.99 -4.96
CA SER A 447 59.80 2.27 -5.15
C SER A 447 60.25 2.82 -3.79
N ASP A 448 61.49 3.27 -3.80
CA ASP A 448 62.03 4.38 -3.01
C ASP A 448 62.34 4.16 -1.52
N ALA A 449 63.53 3.61 -1.29
CA ALA A 449 64.38 4.01 -0.16
C ALA A 449 65.86 3.75 -0.51
N ARG A 450 66.51 4.73 -1.16
CA ARG A 450 67.98 4.81 -1.32
C ARG A 450 68.35 6.29 -1.13
N SER A 451 68.66 6.66 0.11
CA SER A 451 70.01 6.99 0.61
C SER A 451 70.50 8.39 0.22
N ASP A 452 70.15 9.38 1.03
CA ASP A 452 71.03 10.50 1.32
C ASP A 452 71.55 10.29 2.74
N ILE A 453 72.87 10.14 2.89
CA ILE A 453 73.73 10.56 4.01
C ILE A 453 75.13 9.99 3.73
N SER A 454 76.08 10.93 3.59
CA SER A 454 77.55 10.85 3.52
C SER A 454 78.20 10.12 2.35
#